data_AF-F4XTF0-F1
#
_entry.id   AF-F4XTF0-F1
#
_cell.length_a   1.000
_cell.length_b   1.000
_cell.length_c   1.000
_cell.angle_alpha   90.00
_cell.angle_beta   90.00
_cell.angle_gamma   90.00
#
_symmetry.space_group_name_H-M   'P 1'
#
loop_
_entity.id
_entity.type
_entity.pdbx_description
1 polymer ?
#
loop_
_entity_poly.entity_id
_entity_poly.type
_entity_poly.pdbx_seq_one_letter_code
_entity_poly.pdbx_strand_id
1 'polypeptide(L)' 'MEVQLIFDTVRDHYQWMNVGWEDLNRIYRSIVHLDIKDGKIWLFPELVSRR' A
#
# COMPACT_ATOMS: atom_id res chain seq x y z
N MET A 1 -12.37 10.08 1.69
CA MET A 1 -11.21 9.16 1.55
C MET A 1 -11.62 8.00 0.66
N GLU A 2 -10.72 7.55 -0.21
CA GLU A 2 -10.91 6.42 -1.12
C GLU A 2 -9.81 5.38 -0.91
N VAL A 3 -10.17 4.12 -1.18
CA VAL A 3 -9.23 3.01 -1.25
C VAL A 3 -8.76 2.86 -2.69
N GLN A 4 -7.45 2.86 -2.89
CA GLN A 4 -6.82 2.60 -4.18
C GLN A 4 -6.01 1.31 -4.12
N LEU A 5 -6.25 0.43 -5.09
CA LEU A 5 -5.47 -0.78 -5.31
C LEU A 5 -4.55 -0.55 -6.51
N ILE A 6 -3.24 -0.65 -6.27
CA ILE A 6 -2.22 -0.43 -7.29
C ILE A 6 -1.54 -1.77 -7.54
N PHE A 7 -1.70 -2.29 -8.75
CA PHE A 7 -1.11 -3.56 -9.16
C PHE A 7 -0.21 -3.34 -10.37
N ASP A 8 1.10 -3.40 -10.16
CA ASP A 8 2.09 -3.52 -11.22
C ASP A 8 2.47 -5.00 -11.32
N THR A 9 1.68 -5.74 -12.11
CA THR A 9 1.88 -7.19 -12.31
C THR A 9 3.07 -7.52 -13.21
N VAL A 10 3.68 -6.52 -13.87
CA VAL A 10 4.88 -6.72 -14.69
C VAL A 10 6.13 -6.69 -13.82
N ARG A 11 6.12 -5.89 -12.75
CA ARG A 11 7.24 -5.74 -11.81
C ARG A 11 6.98 -6.39 -10.45
N ASP A 12 5.85 -7.07 -10.31
CA ASP A 12 5.41 -7.73 -9.09
C ASP A 12 5.33 -6.79 -7.86
N HIS A 13 4.79 -5.57 -8.06
CA HIS A 13 4.55 -4.61 -6.98
C HIS A 13 3.05 -4.39 -6.74
N TYR A 14 2.62 -4.52 -5.48
CA TYR A 14 1.22 -4.48 -5.11
C TYR A 14 1.01 -3.60 -3.89
N GLN A 15 0.11 -2.63 -3.99
CA GLN A 15 -0.18 -1.70 -2.89
C GLN A 15 -1.68 -1.51 -2.67
N TRP A 16 -2.04 -1.37 -1.39
CA TRP A 16 -3.32 -0.83 -0.96
C TRP A 16 -3.07 0.51 -0.31
N MET A 17 -3.57 1.58 -0.92
CA MET A 17 -3.47 2.94 -0.41
C MET A 17 -4.81 3.50 0.04
N ASN A 18 -4.77 4.33 1.08
CA ASN A 18 -5.85 5.27 1.39
C ASN A 18 -5.45 6.65 0.88
N VAL A 19 -6.25 7.19 -0.04
CA VAL A 19 -6.00 8.48 -0.69
C VAL A 19 -7.23 9.37 -0.57
N GLY A 20 -7.05 10.63 -0.20
CA GLY A 20 -8.14 11.58 -0.13
C GLY A 20 -7.88 12.73 0.83
N TRP A 21 -8.94 13.26 1.40
CA TRP A 21 -8.90 14.33 2.39
C TRP A 21 -9.80 13.97 3.58
N GLU A 22 -9.41 14.46 4.76
CA GLU A 22 -10.20 14.49 5.99
C GLU A 22 -10.10 15.93 6.53
N ASP A 23 -11.19 16.69 6.42
CA ASP A 23 -11.20 18.15 6.55
C ASP A 23 -10.12 18.81 5.67
N LEU A 24 -9.21 19.57 6.29
CA LEU A 24 -8.07 20.22 5.63
C LEU A 24 -6.82 19.33 5.58
N ASN A 25 -6.90 18.09 6.06
CA ASN A 25 -5.78 17.16 6.12
C ASN A 25 -5.76 16.25 4.90
N ARG A 26 -4.63 16.22 4.18
CA ARG A 26 -4.39 15.28 3.09
C ARG A 26 -4.16 13.88 3.67
N ILE A 27 -4.96 12.91 3.24
CA ILE A 27 -4.70 11.50 3.48
C ILE A 27 -3.98 10.91 2.27
N TYR A 28 -2.74 10.46 2.47
CA TYR A 28 -1.94 9.76 1.48
C TYR A 28 -1.01 8.77 2.18
N ARG A 29 -1.49 7.53 2.38
CA ARG A 29 -0.74 6.50 3.10
C ARG A 29 -0.91 5.13 2.47
N SER A 30 0.18 4.35 2.45
CA SER A 30 0.15 2.92 2.13
C SER A 30 -0.26 2.13 3.37
N ILE A 31 -1.28 1.28 3.22
CA ILE A 31 -1.77 0.37 4.27
C ILE A 31 -1.01 -0.94 4.20
N VAL A 32 -0.81 -1.44 2.99
CA VAL A 32 -0.06 -2.68 2.70
C VAL A 32 0.74 -2.45 1.43
N HIS A 33 2.02 -2.81 1.47
CA HIS A 33 2.88 -2.94 0.29
C HIS A 33 3.49 -4.34 0.28
N LEU A 34 3.23 -5.06 -0.80
CA LEU A 34 3.76 -6.39 -1.07
C LEU A 34 4.57 -6.37 -2.36
N ASP A 35 5.70 -7.07 -2.35
CA ASP A 35 6.43 -7.43 -3.57
C ASP A 35 6.50 -8.95 -3.71
N ILE A 36 6.53 -9.45 -4.95
CA ILE A 36 6.98 -10.82 -5.22
C ILE A 36 8.38 -10.75 -5.80
N LYS A 37 9.35 -11.39 -5.15
CA LYS A 37 10.75 -11.46 -5.60
C LYS A 37 11.22 -12.89 -5.51
N ASP A 38 11.70 -13.43 -6.63
CA ASP A 38 12.12 -14.83 -6.78
C ASP A 38 11.04 -15.82 -6.31
N GLY A 39 9.78 -15.53 -6.63
CA GLY A 39 8.62 -16.34 -6.23
C GLY A 39 8.26 -16.28 -4.74
N LYS A 40 8.93 -15.43 -3.95
CA LYS A 40 8.65 -15.22 -2.53
C LYS A 40 7.95 -13.90 -2.30
N ILE A 41 7.04 -13.89 -1.32
CA ILE A 41 6.30 -12.69 -0.93
C ILE A 41 7.12 -11.90 0.09
N TRP A 42 7.32 -10.61 -0.18
CA TRP A 42 7.97 -9.65 0.69
C TRP A 42 6.94 -8.62 1.16
N LEU A 43 6.80 -8.46 2.46
CA LEU A 43 5.95 -7.44 3.07
C LEU A 43 6.81 -6.25 3.49
N PHE A 44 6.44 -5.05 3.03
CA PHE A 44 7.10 -3.83 3.48
C PHE A 44 6.43 -3.30 4.76
N PRO A 45 7.23 -2.96 5.79
CA PRO A 45 6.69 -2.38 7.01
C PRO A 45 6.44 -0.88 6.81
N GLU A 46 5.23 -0.51 6.36
CA GLU A 46 4.84 0.91 6.25
C GLU A 46 4.00 1.33 7.46
N LEU A 47 2.87 0.65 7.70
CA LEU A 47 1.93 0.96 8.78
C LEU A 47 1.16 -0.26 9.29
N VAL A 48 1.71 -1.47 9.19
CA VAL A 48 1.27 -2.57 10.06
C VAL A 48 1.99 -2.42 11.40
N SER A 49 1.80 -1.28 12.06
CA SER A 49 1.98 -1.24 13.50
C SER A 49 0.81 -2.02 14.08
N ARG A 50 0.95 -3.35 14.12
CA ARG A 50 0.24 -4.19 15.08
C ARG A 50 0.72 -3.70 16.46
N ARG A 51 0.04 -2.70 17.01
CA ARG A 51 -0.16 -2.68 18.46
C ARG A 51 -1.40 -3.51 18.74
#